data_AF-A0A2K6R0D2-F1
#
_entry.id   AF-A0A2K6R0D2-F1
#
_cell.length_a   1.000
_cell.length_b   1.000
_cell.length_c   1.000
_cell.angle_alpha   90.00
_cell.angle_beta   90.00
_cell.angle_gamma   90.00
#
_symmetry.space_group_name_H-M   'P 1'
#
loop_
_entity.id
_entity.type
_entity.pdbx_description
1 polymer ?
#
loop_
_entity_poly.entity_id
_entity_poly.type
_entity_poly.pdbx_seq_one_letter_code
_entity_poly.pdbx_strand_id
1 'polypeptide(L)'
;MQNKARLELADYEAENLARLQRAFARKWEFIFMQAEAQVKIDRKKDKTERKILDSQERAFWDVHRPVPGCVNTTEMDIRKCRRLKNPQKVKKSVYGVTEESQAQSPVHVLSQPIRKTTKEDIRKQITFLNTQIDRHCLKMSKVAESLIAYTEQYMEYDPLITPAEPSNPWISDDVALWDIEMSKEPSQQRVKRWGFSFDEILKDQVGRDQFLRFLESEFSSENLRFWLAVQDLKKQPLQDVAKRVEEIWQEFLAPGAPSAINLDSHSYEITSQNVKDGGRYTFEDAQEHIYKLMKSDSYARFLRSNAYQDLLLAKKKPESEQGRRTSLEKFTRSVLYSNTPLAKRP
;
A
#
# COMPACT_ATOMS: atom_id res chain seq x y z
N MET A 1 -20.91 -20.24 -48.79
CA MET A 1 -21.14 -19.19 -49.83
C MET A 1 -19.92 -18.95 -50.71
N GLN A 2 -18.70 -18.84 -50.16
CA GLN A 2 -17.49 -18.58 -50.96
C GLN A 2 -16.75 -19.83 -51.44
N ASN A 3 -16.96 -20.99 -50.80
CA ASN A 3 -16.45 -22.32 -51.17
C ASN A 3 -14.94 -22.34 -51.48
N LYS A 4 -14.13 -21.73 -50.60
CA LYS A 4 -12.66 -21.74 -50.65
C LYS A 4 -12.13 -22.27 -49.33
N ALA A 5 -11.20 -23.23 -49.36
CA ALA A 5 -10.60 -23.82 -48.16
C ALA A 5 -9.96 -22.78 -47.21
N ARG A 6 -9.33 -21.73 -47.75
CA ARG A 6 -8.74 -20.63 -46.93
C ARG A 6 -9.76 -19.79 -46.14
N LEU A 7 -11.04 -19.92 -46.45
CA LEU A 7 -12.17 -19.20 -45.81
C LEU A 7 -13.14 -20.19 -45.15
N GLU A 8 -12.67 -21.42 -44.92
CA GLU A 8 -13.41 -22.40 -44.14
C GLU A 8 -13.45 -21.94 -42.68
N LEU A 9 -14.60 -22.14 -42.04
CA LEU A 9 -14.79 -21.77 -40.66
C LEU A 9 -14.03 -22.75 -39.79
N ALA A 10 -13.24 -22.24 -38.84
CA ALA A 10 -12.73 -23.06 -37.76
C ALA A 10 -13.88 -23.54 -36.85
N ASP A 11 -13.65 -24.58 -36.04
CA ASP A 11 -14.69 -25.18 -35.19
C ASP A 11 -15.40 -24.17 -34.29
N TYR A 12 -14.64 -23.26 -33.65
CA TYR A 12 -15.22 -22.21 -32.81
C TYR A 12 -16.05 -21.18 -33.60
N GLU A 13 -15.68 -20.91 -34.86
CA GLU A 13 -16.43 -20.04 -35.75
C GLU A 13 -17.74 -20.71 -36.19
N ALA A 14 -17.71 -22.02 -36.46
CA ALA A 14 -18.89 -22.81 -36.78
C ALA A 14 -19.85 -22.91 -35.58
N GLU A 15 -19.32 -23.10 -34.36
CA GLU A 15 -20.13 -23.09 -33.14
C GLU A 15 -20.77 -21.71 -32.90
N ASN A 16 -20.00 -20.63 -33.06
CA ASN A 16 -20.50 -19.27 -32.98
C ASN A 16 -21.59 -19.00 -34.02
N LEU A 17 -21.41 -19.45 -35.26
CA LEU A 17 -22.42 -19.36 -36.31
C LEU A 17 -23.71 -20.09 -35.91
N ALA A 18 -23.61 -21.31 -35.40
CA ALA A 18 -24.76 -22.08 -34.94
C ALA A 18 -25.49 -21.40 -33.76
N ARG A 19 -24.75 -20.73 -32.86
CA ARG A 19 -25.33 -19.90 -31.78
C ARG A 19 -26.04 -18.67 -32.33
N LEU A 20 -25.45 -17.97 -33.31
CA LEU A 20 -26.01 -16.79 -33.95
C LEU A 20 -27.27 -17.13 -34.77
N GLN A 21 -27.28 -18.25 -35.50
CA GLN A 21 -28.45 -18.76 -36.23
C GLN A 21 -29.63 -19.00 -35.30
N ARG A 22 -29.39 -19.61 -34.14
CA ARG A 22 -30.43 -19.79 -33.11
C ARG A 22 -30.91 -18.46 -32.53
N ALA A 23 -30.00 -17.54 -32.20
CA ALA A 23 -30.34 -16.24 -31.62
C ALA A 23 -31.10 -15.33 -32.60
N PHE A 24 -30.78 -15.38 -33.89
CA PHE A 24 -31.31 -14.49 -34.92
C PHE A 24 -32.23 -15.21 -35.94
N ALA A 25 -32.82 -16.36 -35.58
CA ALA A 25 -33.59 -17.21 -36.49
C ALA A 25 -34.66 -16.45 -37.31
N ARG A 26 -35.42 -15.55 -36.67
CA ARG A 26 -36.47 -14.74 -37.35
C ARG A 26 -35.93 -13.70 -38.34
N LYS A 27 -34.66 -13.31 -38.21
CA LYS A 27 -33.98 -12.35 -39.09
C LYS A 27 -32.96 -13.02 -39.99
N TRP A 28 -32.88 -14.36 -39.98
CA TRP A 28 -31.82 -15.10 -40.66
C TRP A 28 -31.84 -14.86 -42.18
N GLU A 29 -33.02 -14.85 -42.80
CA GLU A 29 -33.19 -14.55 -44.22
C GLU A 29 -32.59 -13.19 -44.61
N PHE A 30 -32.80 -12.16 -43.76
CA PHE A 30 -32.23 -10.84 -44.00
C PHE A 30 -30.70 -10.84 -43.88
N ILE A 31 -30.17 -11.51 -42.85
CA ILE A 31 -28.71 -11.65 -42.65
C ILE A 31 -28.08 -12.38 -43.84
N PHE A 32 -28.72 -13.46 -44.31
CA PHE A 32 -28.26 -14.23 -45.47
C PHE A 32 -28.29 -13.39 -46.76
N MET A 33 -29.37 -12.65 -47.01
CA MET A 33 -29.50 -11.75 -48.16
C MET A 33 -28.42 -10.66 -48.16
N GLN A 34 -28.13 -10.08 -46.99
CA GLN A 34 -27.06 -9.08 -46.84
C GLN A 34 -25.67 -9.69 -47.10
N ALA A 35 -25.39 -10.89 -46.57
CA ALA A 35 -24.15 -11.61 -46.84
C ALA A 35 -23.99 -11.97 -48.34
N GLU A 36 -25.09 -12.34 -49.01
CA GLU A 36 -25.06 -12.63 -50.45
C GLU A 36 -24.75 -11.39 -51.29
N ALA A 37 -25.39 -10.27 -50.97
CA ALA A 37 -25.12 -8.99 -51.62
C ALA A 37 -23.65 -8.56 -51.45
N GLN A 38 -23.09 -8.75 -50.25
CA GLN A 38 -21.68 -8.46 -49.97
C GLN A 38 -20.74 -9.34 -50.82
N VAL A 39 -21.00 -10.65 -50.90
CA VAL A 39 -20.21 -11.56 -51.76
C VAL A 39 -20.28 -11.15 -53.23
N LYS A 40 -21.44 -10.66 -53.72
CA LYS A 40 -21.57 -10.15 -55.11
C LYS A 40 -20.70 -8.92 -55.34
N ILE A 41 -20.58 -8.03 -54.36
CA ILE A 41 -19.69 -6.86 -54.43
C ILE A 41 -18.24 -7.31 -54.43
N ASP A 42 -17.84 -8.20 -53.51
CA ASP A 42 -16.45 -8.63 -53.38
C ASP A 42 -15.97 -9.42 -54.60
N ARG A 43 -16.88 -10.10 -55.30
CA ARG A 43 -16.57 -10.78 -56.59
C ARG A 43 -16.16 -9.82 -57.71
N LYS A 44 -16.53 -8.54 -57.65
CA LYS A 44 -16.16 -7.52 -58.65
C LYS A 44 -14.75 -6.97 -58.47
N LYS A 45 -14.18 -7.11 -57.27
CA LYS A 45 -12.80 -6.68 -56.96
C LYS A 45 -11.79 -7.64 -57.58
N ASP A 46 -10.55 -7.18 -57.78
CA ASP A 46 -9.50 -8.06 -58.27
C ASP A 46 -9.14 -9.16 -57.23
N LYS A 47 -8.34 -10.15 -57.64
CA LYS A 47 -8.01 -11.29 -56.77
C LYS A 47 -7.12 -10.89 -55.58
N THR A 48 -6.24 -9.91 -55.77
CA THR A 48 -5.22 -9.54 -54.79
C THR A 48 -5.82 -8.64 -53.71
N GLU A 49 -6.54 -7.60 -54.11
CA GLU A 49 -7.33 -6.70 -53.27
C GLU A 49 -8.33 -7.49 -52.42
N ARG A 50 -9.07 -8.42 -53.03
CA ARG A 50 -10.01 -9.28 -52.28
C ARG A 50 -9.33 -10.12 -51.21
N LYS A 51 -8.14 -10.68 -51.49
CA LYS A 51 -7.39 -11.46 -50.48
C LYS A 51 -6.99 -10.60 -49.29
N ILE A 52 -6.54 -9.36 -49.54
CA ILE A 52 -6.12 -8.43 -48.49
C ILE A 52 -7.32 -8.03 -47.64
N LEU A 53 -8.43 -7.64 -48.27
CA LEU A 53 -9.66 -7.26 -47.57
C LEU A 53 -10.26 -8.41 -46.75
N ASP A 54 -10.32 -9.63 -47.31
CA ASP A 54 -10.76 -10.84 -46.56
C ASP A 54 -9.89 -11.04 -45.30
N SER A 55 -8.57 -10.85 -45.42
CA SER A 55 -7.63 -11.02 -44.31
C SER A 55 -7.76 -9.92 -43.25
N GLN A 56 -8.00 -8.67 -43.66
CA GLN A 56 -8.22 -7.55 -42.75
C GLN A 56 -9.53 -7.72 -41.97
N GLU A 57 -10.60 -8.14 -42.64
CA GLU A 57 -11.88 -8.43 -41.98
C GLU A 57 -11.74 -9.60 -40.99
N ARG A 58 -11.01 -10.66 -41.35
CA ARG A 58 -10.71 -11.76 -40.43
C ARG A 58 -9.96 -11.26 -39.19
N ALA A 59 -8.90 -10.47 -39.37
CA ALA A 59 -8.13 -9.91 -38.27
C ALA A 59 -8.97 -9.01 -37.34
N PHE A 60 -9.93 -8.25 -37.87
CA PHE A 60 -10.88 -7.48 -37.07
C PHE A 60 -11.70 -8.38 -36.14
N TRP A 61 -12.22 -9.49 -36.67
CA TRP A 61 -13.02 -10.44 -35.90
C TRP A 61 -12.18 -11.26 -34.92
N ASP A 62 -10.93 -11.56 -35.23
CA ASP A 62 -10.00 -12.22 -34.30
C ASP A 62 -9.79 -11.39 -33.02
N VAL A 63 -9.91 -10.05 -33.09
CA VAL A 63 -9.85 -9.17 -31.90
C VAL A 63 -11.17 -9.14 -31.14
N HIS A 64 -12.31 -9.03 -31.84
CA HIS A 64 -13.62 -8.81 -31.20
C HIS A 64 -14.33 -10.10 -30.82
N ARG A 65 -13.95 -11.22 -31.42
CA ARG A 65 -14.45 -12.59 -31.19
C ARG A 65 -13.24 -13.53 -31.16
N PRO A 66 -12.33 -13.34 -30.18
CA PRO A 66 -11.08 -14.08 -30.14
C PRO A 66 -11.32 -15.58 -30.00
N VAL A 67 -10.32 -16.34 -30.45
CA VAL A 67 -10.29 -17.79 -30.26
C VAL A 67 -10.44 -18.10 -28.76
N PRO A 68 -11.29 -19.08 -28.37
CA PRO A 68 -11.43 -19.46 -26.97
C PRO A 68 -10.07 -19.76 -26.31
N GLY A 69 -9.81 -19.15 -25.15
CA GLY A 69 -8.53 -19.25 -24.45
C GLY A 69 -7.58 -18.07 -24.72
N CYS A 70 -7.79 -17.28 -25.77
CA CYS A 70 -7.08 -16.02 -25.97
C CYS A 70 -7.66 -14.91 -25.10
N VAL A 71 -6.80 -14.00 -24.64
CA VAL A 71 -7.22 -12.81 -23.89
C VAL A 71 -8.06 -11.92 -24.79
N ASN A 72 -9.25 -11.55 -24.32
CA ASN A 72 -10.10 -10.61 -25.02
C ASN A 72 -9.69 -9.16 -24.69
N THR A 73 -8.94 -8.55 -25.60
CA THR A 73 -8.42 -7.18 -25.43
C THR A 73 -9.50 -6.10 -25.47
N THR A 74 -10.73 -6.45 -25.87
CA THR A 74 -11.88 -5.54 -25.88
C THR A 74 -12.63 -5.52 -24.54
N GLU A 75 -12.29 -6.41 -23.60
CA GLU A 75 -12.86 -6.40 -22.25
C GLU A 75 -12.42 -5.13 -21.50
N MET A 76 -13.40 -4.44 -20.93
CA MET A 76 -13.19 -3.22 -20.18
C MET A 76 -13.54 -3.44 -18.71
N ASP A 77 -12.69 -2.90 -17.83
CA ASP A 77 -12.97 -2.86 -16.40
C ASP A 77 -14.36 -2.24 -16.11
N ILE A 78 -15.09 -2.85 -15.17
CA ILE A 78 -16.46 -2.47 -14.84
C ILE A 78 -16.58 -1.00 -14.39
N ARG A 79 -15.57 -0.47 -13.71
CA ARG A 79 -15.53 0.94 -13.30
C ARG A 79 -15.34 1.85 -14.51
N LYS A 80 -14.51 1.44 -15.49
CA LYS A 80 -14.37 2.17 -16.76
C LYS A 80 -15.69 2.17 -17.53
N CYS A 81 -16.37 1.03 -17.65
CA CYS A 81 -17.70 0.93 -18.26
C CYS A 81 -18.73 1.86 -17.62
N ARG A 82 -18.77 1.91 -16.28
CA ARG A 82 -19.68 2.80 -15.54
C ARG A 82 -19.39 4.28 -15.79
N ARG A 83 -18.12 4.66 -15.89
CA ARG A 83 -17.70 6.05 -16.17
C ARG A 83 -18.11 6.50 -17.57
N LEU A 84 -17.92 5.66 -18.59
CA LEU A 84 -18.35 5.98 -19.96
C LEU A 84 -19.86 6.23 -20.05
N LYS A 85 -20.66 5.45 -19.31
CA LYS A 85 -22.12 5.60 -19.31
C LYS A 85 -22.62 6.81 -18.51
N ASN A 86 -21.79 7.44 -17.66
CA ASN A 86 -22.22 8.54 -16.79
C ASN A 86 -21.12 9.59 -16.54
N PRO A 87 -20.63 10.29 -17.59
CA PRO A 87 -19.49 11.20 -17.50
C PRO A 87 -19.72 12.39 -16.57
N GLN A 88 -20.98 12.79 -16.35
CA GLN A 88 -21.32 13.90 -15.44
C GLN A 88 -21.01 13.61 -13.97
N LYS A 89 -20.91 12.32 -13.55
CA LYS A 89 -20.58 11.94 -12.17
C LYS A 89 -19.08 11.86 -11.90
N VAL A 90 -18.24 11.97 -12.93
CA VAL A 90 -16.79 11.71 -12.85
C VAL A 90 -15.96 12.98 -12.68
N LYS A 91 -16.57 14.18 -12.75
CA LYS A 91 -15.88 15.48 -12.72
C LYS A 91 -15.30 15.92 -11.35
N LYS A 92 -15.08 15.02 -10.41
CA LYS A 92 -14.39 15.36 -9.15
C LYS A 92 -13.11 14.56 -9.04
N SER A 93 -12.11 14.96 -9.82
CA SER A 93 -10.73 14.68 -9.45
C SER A 93 -10.39 15.57 -8.25
N VAL A 94 -9.78 14.97 -7.23
CA VAL A 94 -9.34 15.66 -5.99
C VAL A 94 -8.18 16.62 -6.29
N TYR A 95 -7.42 16.36 -7.35
CA TYR A 95 -6.44 17.26 -7.91
C TYR A 95 -7.07 17.89 -9.14
N GLY A 96 -7.38 19.19 -9.10
CA GLY A 96 -8.15 19.93 -10.11
C GLY A 96 -7.51 20.05 -11.50
N VAL A 97 -6.85 19.01 -12.00
CA VAL A 97 -6.43 18.90 -13.39
C VAL A 97 -7.62 18.39 -14.19
N THR A 98 -8.31 19.33 -14.82
CA THR A 98 -9.23 19.01 -15.91
C THR A 98 -8.37 18.48 -17.06
N GLU A 99 -8.32 17.16 -17.27
CA GLU A 99 -7.70 16.60 -18.47
C GLU A 99 -8.51 17.06 -19.70
N GLU A 100 -8.09 18.16 -20.32
CA GLU A 100 -8.45 18.49 -21.70
C GLU A 100 -7.57 17.71 -22.69
N SER A 101 -7.52 16.39 -22.54
CA SER A 101 -6.93 15.50 -23.55
C SER A 101 -8.03 14.61 -24.12
N GLN A 102 -8.90 15.24 -24.91
CA GLN A 102 -9.76 14.52 -25.84
C GLN A 102 -8.89 13.97 -26.98
N ALA A 103 -8.46 12.70 -26.86
CA ALA A 103 -8.11 11.92 -28.04
C ALA A 103 -9.40 11.70 -28.85
N GLN A 104 -9.64 12.56 -29.84
CA GLN A 104 -10.80 12.45 -30.72
C GLN A 104 -10.56 11.33 -31.74
N SER A 105 -11.28 10.22 -31.60
CA SER A 105 -11.52 9.29 -32.71
C SER A 105 -12.93 9.55 -33.26
N PRO A 106 -13.10 9.72 -34.59
CA PRO A 106 -14.30 10.32 -35.15
C PRO A 106 -15.36 9.29 -35.54
N VAL A 107 -15.93 8.53 -34.59
CA VAL A 107 -17.15 7.76 -34.88
C VAL A 107 -18.08 7.74 -33.66
N HIS A 108 -19.23 8.43 -33.80
CA HIS A 108 -20.39 8.42 -32.92
C HIS A 108 -20.18 8.76 -31.43
N VAL A 109 -20.09 10.06 -31.13
CA VAL A 109 -20.40 10.56 -29.79
C VAL A 109 -21.79 11.19 -29.81
N LEU A 110 -22.71 10.62 -29.04
CA LEU A 110 -24.01 11.22 -28.75
C LEU A 110 -23.76 12.57 -28.06
N SER A 111 -24.13 13.67 -28.70
CA SER A 111 -24.00 15.02 -28.15
C SER A 111 -24.87 15.16 -26.90
N GLN A 112 -24.27 15.02 -25.72
CA GLN A 112 -24.98 15.28 -24.47
C GLN A 112 -25.07 16.79 -24.21
N PRO A 113 -26.19 17.29 -23.66
CA PRO A 113 -26.38 18.71 -23.40
C PRO A 113 -25.39 19.21 -22.35
N ILE A 114 -24.66 20.27 -22.70
CA ILE A 114 -23.76 21.00 -21.80
C ILE A 114 -24.62 21.59 -20.67
N ARG A 115 -24.45 21.06 -19.45
CA ARG A 115 -25.10 21.63 -18.27
C ARG A 115 -24.57 23.05 -18.07
N LYS A 116 -25.47 24.05 -18.13
CA LYS A 116 -25.11 25.46 -17.91
C LYS A 116 -24.66 25.65 -16.46
N THR A 117 -23.47 26.22 -16.27
CA THR A 117 -22.89 26.52 -14.96
C THR A 117 -23.82 27.45 -14.18
N THR A 118 -24.11 27.11 -12.92
CA THR A 118 -25.00 27.92 -12.06
C THR A 118 -24.19 28.90 -11.20
N LYS A 119 -24.85 29.93 -10.67
CA LYS A 119 -24.24 30.88 -9.70
C LYS A 119 -23.68 30.16 -8.46
N GLU A 120 -24.33 29.08 -8.04
CA GLU A 120 -23.91 28.28 -6.89
C GLU A 120 -22.63 27.48 -7.19
N ASP A 121 -22.48 26.98 -8.41
CA ASP A 121 -21.24 26.31 -8.83
C ASP A 121 -20.05 27.29 -8.81
N ILE A 122 -20.27 28.53 -9.25
CA ILE A 122 -19.24 29.58 -9.22
C ILE A 122 -18.85 29.92 -7.77
N ARG A 123 -19.83 30.06 -6.86
CA ARG A 123 -19.54 30.30 -5.43
C ARG A 123 -18.70 29.19 -4.82
N LYS A 124 -19.05 27.93 -5.08
CA LYS A 124 -18.27 26.77 -4.62
C LYS A 124 -16.84 26.78 -5.18
N GLN A 125 -16.68 27.18 -6.44
CA GLN A 125 -15.35 27.31 -7.05
C GLN A 125 -14.52 28.40 -6.36
N ILE A 126 -15.13 29.56 -6.05
CA ILE A 126 -14.44 30.63 -5.32
C ILE A 126 -14.01 30.15 -3.93
N THR A 127 -14.91 29.52 -3.17
CA THR A 127 -14.57 28.96 -1.86
C THR A 127 -13.43 27.94 -1.98
N PHE A 128 -13.49 27.04 -2.95
CA PHE A 128 -12.43 26.06 -3.18
C PHE A 128 -11.08 26.73 -3.48
N LEU A 129 -11.05 27.72 -4.38
CA LEU A 129 -9.82 28.43 -4.76
C LEU A 129 -9.24 29.21 -3.58
N ASN A 130 -10.06 29.90 -2.79
CA ASN A 130 -9.60 30.58 -1.58
C ASN A 130 -8.94 29.59 -0.62
N THR A 131 -9.58 28.44 -0.37
CA THR A 131 -8.98 27.38 0.45
C THR A 131 -7.69 26.80 -0.15
N GLN A 132 -7.48 26.83 -1.48
CA GLN A 132 -6.21 26.43 -2.07
C GLN A 132 -5.11 27.48 -1.87
N ILE A 133 -5.45 28.77 -1.93
CA ILE A 133 -4.50 29.87 -1.75
C ILE A 133 -3.99 29.92 -0.30
N ASP A 134 -4.86 29.62 0.67
CA ASP A 134 -4.50 29.61 2.09
C ASP A 134 -3.58 28.43 2.50
N ARG A 135 -3.34 27.47 1.59
CA ARG A 135 -2.45 26.34 1.86
C ARG A 135 -1.00 26.79 1.84
N HIS A 136 -0.32 26.56 2.97
CA HIS A 136 1.12 26.77 3.05
C HIS A 136 1.87 25.80 2.14
N CYS A 137 2.47 26.32 1.06
CA CYS A 137 3.27 25.55 0.11
C CYS A 137 4.77 25.72 0.40
N LEU A 138 5.55 24.64 0.23
CA LEU A 138 7.01 24.67 0.29
C LEU A 138 7.61 24.86 -1.10
N LYS A 139 8.81 25.44 -1.17
CA LYS A 139 9.58 25.51 -2.42
C LYS A 139 9.94 24.11 -2.90
N MET A 140 9.86 23.87 -4.21
CA MET A 140 10.15 22.54 -4.79
C MET A 140 11.57 22.07 -4.46
N SER A 141 12.56 22.97 -4.43
CA SER A 141 13.93 22.60 -4.01
C SER A 141 13.97 22.03 -2.59
N LYS A 142 13.24 22.63 -1.64
CA LYS A 142 13.16 22.14 -0.25
C LYS A 142 12.42 20.82 -0.12
N VAL A 143 11.36 20.63 -0.90
CA VAL A 143 10.67 19.34 -0.95
C VAL A 143 11.60 18.26 -1.51
N ALA A 144 12.30 18.53 -2.62
CA ALA A 144 13.23 17.58 -3.23
C ALA A 144 14.38 17.21 -2.28
N GLU A 145 15.04 18.21 -1.67
CA GLU A 145 16.10 18.01 -0.67
C GLU A 145 15.61 17.12 0.49
N SER A 146 14.42 17.39 1.02
CA SER A 146 13.85 16.61 2.14
C SER A 146 13.52 15.16 1.75
N LEU A 147 12.98 14.92 0.55
CA LEU A 147 12.65 13.57 0.09
C LEU A 147 13.89 12.73 -0.20
N ILE A 148 14.93 13.35 -0.77
CA ILE A 148 16.23 12.69 -1.01
C ILE A 148 16.86 12.31 0.32
N ALA A 149 16.98 13.26 1.26
CA ALA A 149 17.57 13.00 2.57
C ALA A 149 16.82 11.90 3.35
N TYR A 150 15.48 11.90 3.29
CA TYR A 150 14.68 10.82 3.88
C TYR A 150 15.00 9.48 3.20
N THR A 151 15.01 9.42 1.86
CA THR A 151 15.27 8.17 1.14
C THR A 151 16.66 7.62 1.43
N GLU A 152 17.69 8.47 1.43
CA GLU A 152 19.06 8.10 1.77
C GLU A 152 19.17 7.57 3.21
N GLN A 153 18.45 8.17 4.16
CA GLN A 153 18.44 7.73 5.57
C GLN A 153 17.89 6.31 5.75
N TYR A 154 16.92 5.89 4.93
CA TYR A 154 16.30 4.56 5.02
C TYR A 154 16.86 3.55 4.00
N MET A 155 17.78 3.95 3.12
CA MET A 155 18.31 3.09 2.05
C MET A 155 18.96 1.79 2.59
N GLU A 156 19.63 1.86 3.75
CA GLU A 156 20.22 0.68 4.42
C GLU A 156 19.15 -0.31 4.94
N TYR A 157 17.89 0.13 5.06
CA TYR A 157 16.77 -0.65 5.59
C TYR A 157 15.81 -1.13 4.51
N ASP A 158 16.05 -0.81 3.24
CA ASP A 158 15.24 -1.25 2.11
C ASP A 158 15.77 -2.59 1.57
N PRO A 159 15.06 -3.72 1.77
CA PRO A 159 15.51 -5.03 1.33
C PRO A 159 15.62 -5.21 -0.19
N LEU A 160 15.08 -4.26 -0.99
CA LEU A 160 15.19 -4.25 -2.44
C LEU A 160 16.47 -3.56 -2.93
N ILE A 161 17.07 -2.70 -2.11
CA ILE A 161 18.28 -1.94 -2.44
C ILE A 161 19.48 -2.52 -1.72
N THR A 162 19.35 -2.74 -0.40
CA THR A 162 20.41 -3.26 0.47
C THR A 162 20.04 -4.69 0.88
N PRO A 163 20.93 -5.68 0.68
CA PRO A 163 20.66 -7.06 1.11
C PRO A 163 20.32 -7.13 2.60
N ALA A 164 19.18 -7.73 2.93
CA ALA A 164 18.77 -7.92 4.32
C ALA A 164 19.66 -8.99 5.00
N GLU A 165 20.07 -8.71 6.24
CA GLU A 165 20.86 -9.64 7.05
C GLU A 165 19.95 -10.36 8.08
N PRO A 166 19.98 -11.69 8.21
CA PRO A 166 20.95 -12.61 7.60
C PRO A 166 20.69 -12.95 6.13
N SER A 167 19.42 -12.99 5.72
CA SER A 167 19.02 -13.17 4.32
C SER A 167 17.58 -12.69 4.12
N ASN A 168 17.19 -12.40 2.87
CA ASN A 168 15.81 -12.07 2.54
C ASN A 168 14.96 -13.36 2.50
N PRO A 169 13.94 -13.53 3.36
CA PRO A 169 13.14 -14.75 3.45
C PRO A 169 12.47 -15.17 2.14
N TRP A 170 12.15 -14.20 1.27
CA TRP A 170 11.53 -14.48 -0.03
C TRP A 170 12.49 -15.08 -1.07
N ILE A 171 13.80 -15.04 -0.81
CA ILE A 171 14.85 -15.54 -1.70
C ILE A 171 15.50 -16.80 -1.13
N SER A 172 15.72 -16.84 0.18
CA SER A 172 16.42 -17.92 0.87
C SER A 172 15.50 -19.00 1.45
N ASP A 173 14.18 -18.76 1.50
CA ASP A 173 13.20 -19.55 2.24
C ASP A 173 13.55 -19.72 3.74
N ASP A 174 14.39 -18.81 4.29
CA ASP A 174 14.76 -18.76 5.69
C ASP A 174 14.04 -17.60 6.40
N VAL A 175 13.21 -17.94 7.39
CA VAL A 175 12.38 -16.97 8.14
C VAL A 175 13.12 -16.29 9.30
N ALA A 176 14.40 -16.60 9.53
CA ALA A 176 15.18 -16.07 10.65
C ALA A 176 15.16 -14.53 10.75
N LEU A 177 15.13 -13.82 9.62
CA LEU A 177 15.01 -12.35 9.62
C LEU A 177 13.72 -11.88 10.31
N TRP A 178 12.58 -12.48 9.98
CA TRP A 178 11.29 -12.12 10.59
C TRP A 178 11.27 -12.42 12.09
N ASP A 179 11.85 -13.54 12.50
CA ASP A 179 11.99 -13.88 13.93
C ASP A 179 12.85 -12.86 14.68
N ILE A 180 13.95 -12.40 14.07
CA ILE A 180 14.80 -11.34 14.63
C ILE A 180 14.04 -10.01 14.73
N GLU A 181 13.27 -9.64 13.70
CA GLU A 181 12.48 -8.40 13.70
C GLU A 181 11.33 -8.44 14.73
N MET A 182 10.73 -9.60 14.97
CA MET A 182 9.68 -9.80 15.99
C MET A 182 10.21 -9.97 17.41
N SER A 183 11.53 -10.16 17.57
CA SER A 183 12.17 -10.35 18.87
C SER A 183 11.93 -9.16 19.81
N LYS A 184 11.88 -9.47 21.12
CA LYS A 184 11.91 -8.46 22.19
C LYS A 184 13.30 -7.87 22.41
N GLU A 185 14.34 -8.55 21.92
CA GLU A 185 15.72 -8.05 21.90
C GLU A 185 15.99 -7.41 20.53
N PRO A 186 16.01 -6.06 20.44
CA PRO A 186 16.11 -5.38 19.17
C PRO A 186 17.55 -5.46 18.62
N SER A 187 17.68 -5.61 17.30
CA SER A 187 18.99 -5.51 16.65
C SER A 187 19.54 -4.09 16.70
N GLN A 188 20.85 -3.94 16.53
CA GLN A 188 21.49 -2.61 16.48
C GLN A 188 20.88 -1.71 15.38
N GLN A 189 20.57 -2.28 14.22
CA GLN A 189 19.91 -1.55 13.12
C GLN A 189 18.51 -1.08 13.54
N ARG A 190 17.71 -1.94 14.18
CA ARG A 190 16.39 -1.59 14.69
C ARG A 190 16.46 -0.45 15.72
N VAL A 191 17.43 -0.49 16.64
CA VAL A 191 17.66 0.60 17.61
C VAL A 191 18.12 1.89 16.92
N LYS A 192 19.06 1.83 15.98
CA LYS A 192 19.55 3.00 15.20
C LYS A 192 18.39 3.72 14.51
N ARG A 193 17.41 2.97 14.00
CA ARG A 193 16.22 3.50 13.34
C ARG A 193 15.32 4.32 14.27
N TRP A 194 15.26 3.98 15.57
CA TRP A 194 14.49 4.77 16.55
C TRP A 194 15.00 6.21 16.66
N GLY A 195 16.28 6.46 16.38
CA GLY A 195 16.88 7.79 16.39
C GLY A 195 16.52 8.66 15.18
N PHE A 196 15.92 8.10 14.12
CA PHE A 196 15.64 8.84 12.89
C PHE A 196 14.51 9.86 13.07
N SER A 197 13.48 9.49 13.81
CA SER A 197 12.38 10.38 14.15
C SER A 197 11.60 9.87 15.34
N PHE A 198 10.89 10.78 16.01
CA PHE A 198 10.01 10.39 17.11
C PHE A 198 8.92 9.39 16.69
N ASP A 199 8.49 9.44 15.43
CA ASP A 199 7.51 8.48 14.91
C ASP A 199 8.09 7.07 14.79
N GLU A 200 9.39 6.89 14.52
CA GLU A 200 9.99 5.56 14.41
C GLU A 200 10.01 4.84 15.76
N ILE A 201 10.39 5.54 16.83
CA ILE A 201 10.33 4.95 18.18
C ILE A 201 8.89 4.69 18.64
N LEU A 202 7.94 5.57 18.27
CA LEU A 202 6.53 5.39 18.63
C LEU A 202 5.85 4.27 17.84
N LYS A 203 6.30 3.92 16.64
CA LYS A 203 5.78 2.77 15.87
C LYS A 203 6.28 1.44 16.42
N ASP A 204 7.51 1.40 16.91
CA ASP A 204 8.15 0.20 17.44
C ASP A 204 7.67 -0.13 18.86
N GLN A 205 7.18 -1.36 19.12
CA GLN A 205 6.73 -1.75 20.46
C GLN A 205 7.87 -1.73 21.49
N VAL A 206 9.03 -2.28 21.14
CA VAL A 206 10.18 -2.32 22.06
C VAL A 206 10.73 -0.90 22.25
N GLY A 207 10.75 -0.10 21.19
CA GLY A 207 11.10 1.32 21.26
C GLY A 207 10.21 2.09 22.24
N ARG A 208 8.89 1.92 22.14
CA ARG A 208 7.91 2.48 23.10
C ARG A 208 8.19 2.04 24.53
N ASP A 209 8.45 0.76 24.76
CA ASP A 209 8.69 0.23 26.10
C ASP A 209 9.97 0.82 26.72
N GLN A 210 11.05 0.96 25.94
CA GLN A 210 12.30 1.57 26.41
C GLN A 210 12.14 3.07 26.66
N PHE A 211 11.41 3.77 25.78
CA PHE A 211 11.11 5.18 25.98
C PHE A 211 10.23 5.41 27.21
N LEU A 212 9.22 4.55 27.44
CA LEU A 212 8.37 4.60 28.62
C LEU A 212 9.17 4.43 29.91
N ARG A 213 10.06 3.42 29.98
CA ARG A 213 10.95 3.22 31.14
C ARG A 213 11.84 4.42 31.42
N PHE A 214 12.36 5.06 30.36
CA PHE A 214 13.12 6.29 30.49
C PHE A 214 12.26 7.42 31.11
N LEU A 215 11.05 7.63 30.60
CA LEU A 215 10.14 8.63 31.14
C LEU A 215 9.71 8.33 32.60
N GLU A 216 9.53 7.07 32.95
CA GLU A 216 9.25 6.64 34.34
C GLU A 216 10.40 7.00 35.27
N SER A 217 11.65 6.82 34.81
CA SER A 217 12.83 7.22 35.60
C SER A 217 12.95 8.73 35.82
N GLU A 218 12.31 9.52 34.95
CA GLU A 218 12.23 10.99 35.03
C GLU A 218 10.87 11.49 35.53
N PHE A 219 10.00 10.60 36.03
CA PHE A 219 8.65 10.93 36.51
C PHE A 219 7.80 11.75 35.51
N SER A 220 7.87 11.40 34.22
CA SER A 220 7.17 12.10 33.12
C SER A 220 6.45 11.15 32.13
N SER A 221 6.14 9.94 32.59
CA SER A 221 5.55 8.86 31.76
C SER A 221 4.07 9.07 31.42
N GLU A 222 3.37 9.92 32.16
CA GLU A 222 1.97 10.30 31.93
C GLU A 222 1.73 10.82 30.51
N ASN A 223 2.68 11.56 29.94
CA ASN A 223 2.57 12.12 28.59
C ASN A 223 2.48 11.03 27.52
N LEU A 224 3.35 10.02 27.60
CA LEU A 224 3.34 8.90 26.66
C LEU A 224 2.11 8.00 26.89
N ARG A 225 1.75 7.75 28.16
CA ARG A 225 0.54 6.96 28.50
C ARG A 225 -0.72 7.61 27.95
N PHE A 226 -0.88 8.92 28.13
CA PHE A 226 -1.98 9.68 27.53
C PHE A 226 -1.98 9.56 26.00
N TRP A 227 -0.83 9.81 25.35
CA TRP A 227 -0.74 9.74 23.90
C TRP A 227 -1.14 8.37 23.36
N LEU A 228 -0.68 7.29 24.00
CA LEU A 228 -1.03 5.90 23.65
C LEU A 228 -2.50 5.59 23.91
N ALA A 229 -3.07 6.08 25.01
CA ALA A 229 -4.49 5.91 25.31
C ALA A 229 -5.39 6.57 24.23
N VAL A 230 -5.01 7.75 23.74
CA VAL A 230 -5.71 8.42 22.63
C VAL A 230 -5.52 7.67 21.29
N GLN A 231 -4.34 7.11 21.03
CA GLN A 231 -4.14 6.24 19.85
C GLN A 231 -5.02 4.99 19.90
N ASP A 232 -5.19 4.40 21.08
CA ASP A 232 -6.06 3.25 21.30
C ASP A 232 -7.54 3.64 21.11
N LEU A 233 -7.98 4.77 21.68
CA LEU A 233 -9.33 5.32 21.48
C LEU A 233 -9.73 5.39 20.00
N LYS A 234 -8.82 5.85 19.14
CA LYS A 234 -9.07 5.98 17.69
C LYS A 234 -9.36 4.63 17.02
N LYS A 235 -8.91 3.51 17.61
CA LYS A 235 -9.06 2.14 17.11
C LYS A 235 -10.23 1.38 17.75
N GLN A 236 -10.81 1.91 18.84
CA GLN A 236 -11.92 1.26 19.54
C GLN A 236 -13.18 1.10 18.65
N PRO A 237 -14.01 0.08 18.88
CA PRO A 237 -15.36 -0.01 18.31
C PRO A 237 -16.21 1.20 18.72
N LEU A 238 -17.12 1.67 17.85
CA LEU A 238 -17.88 2.91 18.11
C LEU A 238 -18.68 2.87 19.42
N GLN A 239 -19.19 1.71 19.81
CA GLN A 239 -19.94 1.50 21.05
C GLN A 239 -19.11 1.77 22.32
N ASP A 240 -17.79 1.58 22.26
CA ASP A 240 -16.89 1.69 23.42
C ASP A 240 -16.22 3.08 23.50
N VAL A 241 -16.29 3.87 22.43
CA VAL A 241 -15.66 5.20 22.32
C VAL A 241 -16.11 6.13 23.44
N ALA A 242 -17.42 6.25 23.69
CA ALA A 242 -17.93 7.17 24.70
C ALA A 242 -17.40 6.84 26.10
N LYS A 243 -17.39 5.55 26.46
CA LYS A 243 -16.84 5.08 27.74
C LYS A 243 -15.33 5.35 27.81
N ARG A 244 -14.60 5.05 26.73
CA ARG A 244 -13.15 5.24 26.68
C ARG A 244 -12.74 6.71 26.76
N VAL A 245 -13.53 7.62 26.19
CA VAL A 245 -13.33 9.07 26.33
C VAL A 245 -13.40 9.49 27.79
N GLU A 246 -14.42 9.04 28.52
CA GLU A 246 -14.57 9.36 29.94
C GLU A 246 -13.40 8.82 30.78
N GLU A 247 -12.98 7.57 30.54
CA GLU A 247 -11.83 6.97 31.23
C GLU A 247 -10.54 7.78 31.04
N ILE A 248 -10.25 8.19 29.79
CA ILE A 248 -9.05 9.00 29.47
C ILE A 248 -9.15 10.39 30.12
N TRP A 249 -10.34 11.00 30.10
CA TRP A 249 -10.56 12.28 30.76
C TRP A 249 -10.28 12.19 32.27
N GLN A 250 -10.84 11.19 32.95
CA GLN A 250 -10.66 11.00 34.39
C GLN A 250 -9.21 10.66 34.78
N GLU A 251 -8.49 9.91 33.95
CA GLU A 251 -7.11 9.50 34.25
C GLU A 251 -6.09 10.63 34.07
N PHE A 252 -6.27 11.49 33.06
CA PHE A 252 -5.22 12.43 32.62
C PHE A 252 -5.59 13.92 32.69
N LEU A 253 -6.87 14.29 32.68
CA LEU A 253 -7.30 15.69 32.47
C LEU A 253 -8.25 16.22 33.53
N ALA A 254 -9.03 15.36 34.18
CA ALA A 254 -9.98 15.77 35.19
C ALA A 254 -9.27 16.48 36.37
N PRO A 255 -9.95 17.42 37.06
CA PRO A 255 -9.41 18.03 38.27
C PRO A 255 -9.04 16.95 39.31
N GLY A 256 -7.77 16.87 39.68
CA GLY A 256 -7.27 15.83 40.60
C GLY A 256 -7.01 14.47 39.94
N ALA A 257 -6.88 14.43 38.62
CA ALA A 257 -6.55 13.23 37.86
C ALA A 257 -5.27 12.54 38.41
N PRO A 258 -5.26 11.21 38.54
CA PRO A 258 -4.15 10.45 39.10
C PRO A 258 -2.87 10.51 38.25
N SER A 259 -2.99 10.80 36.95
CA SER A 259 -1.87 10.97 36.03
C SER A 259 -2.03 12.26 35.22
N ALA A 260 -2.31 13.37 35.92
CA ALA A 260 -2.55 14.67 35.30
C ALA A 260 -1.39 15.10 34.37
N ILE A 261 -1.71 15.37 33.10
CA ILE A 261 -0.75 15.86 32.11
C ILE A 261 -0.73 17.40 32.07
N ASN A 262 0.42 17.98 31.68
CA ASN A 262 0.53 19.41 31.50
C ASN A 262 0.06 19.82 30.09
N LEU A 263 -1.01 20.60 30.01
CA LEU A 263 -1.58 21.12 28.77
C LEU A 263 -1.71 22.64 28.85
N ASP A 264 -1.54 23.31 27.72
CA ASP A 264 -1.89 24.71 27.61
C ASP A 264 -3.41 24.95 27.78
N SER A 265 -3.77 26.17 28.20
CA SER A 265 -5.15 26.53 28.49
C SER A 265 -6.06 26.35 27.27
N HIS A 266 -5.54 26.65 26.07
CA HIS A 266 -6.28 26.57 24.82
C HIS A 266 -6.69 25.12 24.50
N SER A 267 -5.74 24.19 24.53
CA SER A 267 -6.00 22.77 24.24
C SER A 267 -6.89 22.14 25.30
N TYR A 268 -6.73 22.53 26.57
CA TYR A 268 -7.58 22.08 27.66
C TYR A 268 -9.04 22.54 27.48
N GLU A 269 -9.27 23.81 27.13
CA GLU A 269 -10.61 24.36 26.90
C GLU A 269 -11.32 23.67 25.73
N ILE A 270 -10.63 23.49 24.59
CA ILE A 270 -11.18 22.79 23.42
C ILE A 270 -11.54 21.35 23.79
N THR A 271 -10.61 20.63 24.43
CA THR A 271 -10.81 19.24 24.83
C THR A 271 -11.98 19.11 25.81
N SER A 272 -12.10 20.02 26.78
CA SER A 272 -13.20 20.04 27.74
C SER A 272 -14.57 20.23 27.08
N GLN A 273 -14.65 21.01 26.00
CA GLN A 273 -15.86 21.14 25.21
C GLN A 273 -16.14 19.88 24.38
N ASN A 274 -15.12 19.32 23.73
CA ASN A 274 -15.23 18.13 22.88
C ASN A 274 -15.64 16.87 23.66
N VAL A 275 -15.28 16.75 24.94
CA VAL A 275 -15.64 15.60 25.78
C VAL A 275 -17.15 15.53 26.03
N LYS A 276 -17.88 16.65 25.94
CA LYS A 276 -19.34 16.68 26.12
C LYS A 276 -20.09 15.89 25.03
N ASP A 277 -19.52 15.82 23.83
CA ASP A 277 -20.00 14.99 22.72
C ASP A 277 -18.83 14.11 22.22
N GLY A 278 -18.46 13.16 23.08
CA GLY A 278 -17.26 12.34 22.94
C GLY A 278 -17.23 11.51 21.65
N GLY A 279 -16.16 11.67 20.86
CA GLY A 279 -15.88 10.92 19.64
C GLY A 279 -14.41 10.50 19.55
N ARG A 280 -14.06 9.83 18.46
CA ARG A 280 -12.68 9.32 18.22
C ARG A 280 -11.61 10.42 18.18
N TYR A 281 -12.04 11.65 17.93
CA TYR A 281 -11.18 12.82 17.69
C TYR A 281 -11.27 13.84 18.84
N THR A 282 -11.91 13.50 19.96
CA THR A 282 -12.11 14.40 21.10
C THR A 282 -10.81 14.99 21.65
N PHE A 283 -9.72 14.22 21.64
CA PHE A 283 -8.42 14.60 22.19
C PHE A 283 -7.38 14.99 21.12
N GLU A 284 -7.75 15.32 19.88
CA GLU A 284 -6.75 15.62 18.83
C GLU A 284 -5.82 16.77 19.21
N ASP A 285 -6.38 17.91 19.64
CA ASP A 285 -5.59 19.09 20.02
C ASP A 285 -4.64 18.78 21.19
N ALA A 286 -5.17 18.13 22.24
CA ALA A 286 -4.36 17.72 23.39
C ALA A 286 -3.29 16.70 23.01
N GLN A 287 -3.60 15.73 22.16
CA GLN A 287 -2.66 14.72 21.68
C GLN A 287 -1.53 15.36 20.85
N GLU A 288 -1.86 16.34 19.98
CA GLU A 288 -0.87 17.06 19.19
C GLU A 288 0.07 17.89 20.07
N HIS A 289 -0.47 18.58 21.07
CA HIS A 289 0.32 19.33 22.05
C HIS A 289 1.32 18.42 22.78
N ILE A 290 0.84 17.31 23.34
CA ILE A 290 1.67 16.35 24.09
C ILE A 290 2.70 15.66 23.18
N TYR A 291 2.35 15.34 21.94
CA TYR A 291 3.30 14.82 20.96
C TYR A 291 4.43 15.81 20.68
N LYS A 292 4.12 17.09 20.44
CA LYS A 292 5.12 18.13 20.17
C LYS A 292 6.04 18.34 21.38
N LEU A 293 5.46 18.37 22.58
CA LEU A 293 6.20 18.48 23.84
C LEU A 293 7.24 17.36 23.98
N MET A 294 6.79 16.10 23.90
CA MET A 294 7.69 14.94 23.99
C MET A 294 8.73 14.93 22.86
N LYS A 295 8.34 15.28 21.63
CA LYS A 295 9.25 15.32 20.48
C LYS A 295 10.39 16.30 20.66
N SER A 296 10.09 17.49 21.18
CA SER A 296 11.09 18.56 21.35
C SER A 296 11.98 18.41 22.57
N ASP A 297 11.49 17.75 23.63
CA ASP A 297 12.20 17.65 24.91
C ASP A 297 12.56 16.19 25.26
N SER A 298 11.59 15.41 25.73
CA SER A 298 11.83 14.07 26.29
C SER A 298 12.51 13.11 25.31
N TYR A 299 12.10 13.11 24.04
CA TYR A 299 12.73 12.30 22.99
C TYR A 299 14.17 12.72 22.72
N ALA A 300 14.44 14.02 22.65
CA ALA A 300 15.80 14.54 22.47
C ALA A 300 16.71 14.21 23.67
N ARG A 301 16.16 14.16 24.89
CA ARG A 301 16.88 13.68 26.08
C ARG A 301 17.10 12.16 26.06
N PHE A 302 16.08 11.39 25.68
CA PHE A 302 16.18 9.93 25.52
C PHE A 302 17.31 9.53 24.58
N LEU A 303 17.42 10.13 23.40
CA LEU A 303 18.49 9.81 22.44
C LEU A 303 19.90 10.11 22.96
N ARG A 304 20.04 11.03 23.93
CA ARG A 304 21.32 11.36 24.59
C ARG A 304 21.55 10.57 25.87
N SER A 305 20.55 9.83 26.35
CA SER A 305 20.64 9.06 27.59
C SER A 305 21.51 7.82 27.43
N ASN A 306 22.14 7.39 28.52
CA ASN A 306 22.89 6.13 28.54
C ASN A 306 22.00 4.94 28.18
N ALA A 307 20.72 4.96 28.56
CA ALA A 307 19.77 3.90 28.23
C ALA A 307 19.66 3.63 26.72
N TYR A 308 19.63 4.69 25.90
CA TYR A 308 19.62 4.53 24.44
C TYR A 308 21.02 4.22 23.88
N GLN A 309 22.06 4.89 24.36
CA GLN A 309 23.43 4.70 23.86
C GLN A 309 23.95 3.28 24.13
N ASP A 310 23.64 2.70 25.29
CA ASP A 310 24.01 1.33 25.64
C ASP A 310 23.31 0.32 24.71
N LEU A 311 22.03 0.52 24.39
CA LEU A 311 21.29 -0.32 23.42
C LEU A 311 21.86 -0.19 22.01
N LEU A 312 22.30 1.01 21.62
CA LEU A 312 22.90 1.25 20.31
C LEU A 312 24.29 0.62 20.19
N LEU A 313 25.04 0.53 21.29
CA LEU A 313 26.38 -0.05 21.34
C LEU A 313 26.40 -1.54 21.65
N ALA A 314 25.28 -2.11 22.12
CA ALA A 314 25.12 -3.52 22.41
C ALA A 314 25.30 -4.37 21.14
N LYS A 315 26.54 -4.76 20.84
CA LYS A 315 26.83 -5.79 19.84
C LYS A 315 26.36 -7.12 20.41
N LYS A 316 25.62 -7.91 19.61
CA LYS A 316 25.59 -9.36 19.84
C LYS A 316 27.05 -9.83 19.91
N LYS A 317 27.51 -10.33 21.06
CA LYS A 317 28.63 -11.26 21.05
C LYS A 317 28.19 -12.37 20.10
N PRO A 318 28.94 -12.73 19.06
CA PRO A 318 28.72 -14.03 18.46
C PRO A 318 28.78 -15.00 19.63
N GLU A 319 27.79 -15.88 19.77
CA GLU A 319 27.97 -17.05 20.61
C GLU A 319 29.29 -17.65 20.16
N SER A 320 30.32 -17.52 21.01
CA SER A 320 31.57 -18.21 20.79
C SER A 320 31.18 -19.66 20.60
N GLU A 321 31.61 -20.28 19.50
CA GLU A 321 31.63 -21.72 19.34
C GLU A 321 32.42 -22.33 20.53
N GLN A 322 31.79 -22.45 21.68
CA GLN A 322 32.20 -23.33 22.76
C GLN A 322 31.89 -24.74 22.27
N GLY A 323 32.78 -25.25 21.40
CA GLY A 323 32.62 -26.57 20.83
C GLY A 323 33.44 -26.91 19.59
N ARG A 324 34.24 -26.02 19.00
CA ARG A 324 35.24 -26.48 18.00
C ARG A 324 36.50 -26.96 18.70
N ARG A 325 36.43 -28.22 19.17
CA ARG A 325 37.61 -29.05 19.46
C ARG A 325 38.60 -28.93 18.30
N THR A 326 39.80 -28.48 18.62
CA THR A 326 40.91 -28.35 17.68
C THR A 326 41.22 -29.71 17.04
N SER A 327 41.57 -29.69 15.76
CA SER A 327 41.86 -30.85 14.91
C SER A 327 43.04 -31.72 15.36
N LEU A 328 43.68 -31.40 16.49
CA LEU A 328 44.78 -32.16 17.08
C LEU A 328 44.29 -33.35 17.94
N GLU A 329 43.09 -33.28 18.55
CA GLU A 329 42.52 -34.38 19.34
C GLU A 329 41.91 -35.51 18.49
N LYS A 330 41.63 -35.25 17.20
CA LYS A 330 41.12 -36.28 16.27
C LYS A 330 42.21 -37.22 15.75
N PHE A 331 43.48 -36.78 15.74
CA PHE A 331 44.59 -37.59 15.22
C PHE A 331 45.10 -38.60 16.26
N THR A 332 45.12 -38.23 17.54
CA THR A 332 45.65 -39.08 18.63
C THR A 332 44.74 -40.25 19.02
N ARG A 333 43.44 -40.20 18.69
CA ARG A 333 42.51 -41.33 18.93
C ARG A 333 42.52 -42.38 17.83
N SER A 334 42.99 -42.06 16.62
CA SER A 334 42.99 -42.99 15.49
C SER A 334 44.22 -43.92 15.46
N VAL A 335 45.28 -43.62 16.23
CA VAL A 335 46.53 -44.39 16.20
C VAL A 335 46.63 -45.40 17.36
N LEU A 336 45.75 -45.32 18.38
CA LEU A 336 45.78 -46.19 19.55
C LEU A 336 44.81 -47.39 19.49
N TYR A 337 44.07 -47.58 18.39
CA TYR A 337 43.11 -48.69 18.22
C TYR A 337 43.46 -49.68 17.10
N SER A 338 44.73 -49.78 16.73
CA SER A 338 45.19 -50.78 15.77
C SER A 338 46.55 -51.32 16.19
N ASN A 339 46.58 -52.17 17.22
CA ASN A 339 47.57 -53.25 17.39
C ASN A 339 47.33 -53.97 18.72
N THR A 340 46.69 -55.15 18.69
CA THR A 340 47.15 -56.45 19.28
C THR A 340 46.02 -57.51 19.37
N PRO A 341 46.35 -58.82 19.40
CA PRO A 341 45.65 -59.87 18.65
C PRO A 341 44.70 -60.74 19.48
N LEU A 342 43.69 -61.32 18.83
CA LEU A 342 42.83 -62.37 19.42
C LEU A 342 43.45 -63.76 19.25
N ALA A 343 43.83 -64.35 20.37
CA ALA A 343 44.17 -65.77 20.51
C ALA A 343 43.00 -66.55 21.17
N LYS A 344 42.59 -67.61 20.48
CA LYS A 344 42.08 -68.95 20.91
C LYS A 344 41.28 -69.13 22.23
N ARG A 345 40.05 -69.67 22.02
CA ARG A 345 39.41 -70.89 22.60
C ARG A 345 39.09 -70.92 24.12
N PRO A 346 38.12 -71.76 24.58
CA PRO A 346 38.00 -73.21 24.35
C PRO A 346 37.28 -73.64 23.08
#